data_AF-A0A840WPV6-F1
#
_entry.id   AF-A0A840WPV6-F1
#
_cell.length_a   1.000
_cell.length_b   1.000
_cell.length_c   1.000
_cell.angle_alpha   90.00
_cell.angle_beta   90.00
_cell.angle_gamma   90.00
#
_symmetry.space_group_name_H-M   'P 1'
#
loop_
_entity.id
_entity.type
_entity.pdbx_description
1 polymer ?
#
loop_
_entity_poly.entity_id
_entity_poly.type
_entity_poly.pdbx_seq_one_letter_code
_entity_poly.pdbx_strand_id
1 'polypeptide(L)'
;MAIVGAVVLLVTLVALGGYFLYRALPGTGTSVSANASEAAADAVESDEMGVLYIRVVGESSKVFVRVPGGDVLLDQELTQGSSVNYPSNANGLEVTIGEPTAVEVYVNGDHRDVSDRDPGHSFTLQPDS
;
A
#
# COMPACT_ATOMS: atom_id res chain seq x y z
N MET A 1 9.43 43.97 -12.07
CA MET A 1 9.59 42.76 -12.92
C MET A 1 9.21 41.44 -12.23
N ALA A 2 8.99 41.38 -10.91
CA ALA A 2 8.57 40.14 -10.22
C ALA A 2 7.14 39.68 -10.55
N ILE A 3 6.21 40.64 -10.75
CA ILE A 3 4.81 40.36 -11.08
C ILE A 3 4.69 39.62 -12.42
N VAL A 4 5.53 39.97 -13.40
CA VAL A 4 5.55 39.31 -14.72
C VAL A 4 5.97 37.84 -14.57
N GLY A 5 6.96 37.56 -13.72
CA GLY A 5 7.38 36.19 -13.43
C GLY A 5 6.29 35.35 -12.74
N ALA A 6 5.57 35.94 -11.78
CA ALA A 6 4.46 35.27 -11.10
C ALA A 6 3.30 34.96 -12.05
N VAL A 7 2.98 35.87 -12.97
CA VAL A 7 1.93 35.66 -13.96
C VAL A 7 2.29 34.54 -14.93
N VAL A 8 3.54 34.50 -15.42
CA VAL A 8 3.99 33.42 -16.31
C VAL A 8 3.95 32.07 -15.61
N LEU A 9 4.38 31.99 -14.35
CA LEU A 9 4.35 30.77 -13.55
C LEU A 9 2.91 30.30 -13.29
N LEU A 10 1.99 31.22 -13.00
CA LEU A 10 0.58 30.89 -12.81
C LEU A 10 -0.03 30.33 -14.10
N VAL A 11 0.25 30.95 -15.25
CA VAL A 11 -0.26 30.50 -16.55
C VAL A 11 0.27 29.10 -16.91
N THR A 12 1.54 28.80 -16.65
CA THR A 12 2.09 27.46 -16.90
C THR A 12 1.49 26.41 -15.96
N LEU A 13 1.29 26.72 -14.68
CA LEU A 13 0.62 25.80 -13.75
C LEU A 13 -0.83 25.53 -14.16
N VAL A 14 -1.56 26.56 -14.60
CA VAL A 14 -2.94 26.39 -15.10
C VAL A 14 -2.97 25.53 -16.36
N ALA A 15 -2.03 25.74 -17.30
CA ALA A 15 -1.96 24.95 -18.52
C ALA A 15 -1.61 23.48 -18.26
N LEU A 16 -0.64 23.21 -17.37
CA LEU A 16 -0.28 21.85 -16.97
C LEU A 16 -1.44 21.17 -16.23
N GLY A 17 -2.05 21.86 -15.27
CA GLY A 17 -3.21 21.36 -14.53
C GLY A 17 -4.37 21.01 -15.47
N GLY A 18 -4.68 21.88 -16.43
CA GLY A 18 -5.70 21.63 -17.45
C GLY A 18 -5.37 20.46 -18.37
N TYR A 19 -4.11 20.33 -18.79
CA TYR A 19 -3.65 19.24 -19.64
C TYR A 19 -3.73 17.87 -18.94
N PHE A 20 -3.27 17.80 -17.69
CA PHE A 20 -3.37 16.59 -16.88
C PHE A 20 -4.83 16.24 -16.57
N LEU A 21 -5.67 17.22 -16.23
CA LEU A 21 -7.09 17.00 -16.00
C LEU A 21 -7.78 16.46 -17.26
N TYR A 22 -7.55 17.09 -18.42
CA TYR A 22 -8.14 16.65 -19.69
C TYR A 22 -7.70 15.22 -20.06
N ARG A 23 -6.43 14.87 -19.82
CA ARG A 23 -5.91 13.54 -20.08
C ARG A 23 -6.35 12.50 -19.05
N ALA A 24 -6.62 12.93 -17.81
CA ALA A 24 -7.07 12.06 -16.72
C ALA A 24 -8.57 11.79 -16.77
N LEU A 25 -9.36 12.56 -17.54
CA LEU A 25 -10.78 12.29 -17.70
C LEU A 25 -10.97 10.96 -18.46
N PRO A 26 -11.52 9.92 -17.81
CA PRO A 26 -11.92 8.69 -18.47
C PRO A 26 -13.02 9.02 -19.46
N GLY A 27 -13.00 8.39 -20.65
CA GLY A 27 -13.97 8.63 -21.70
C GLY A 27 -15.42 8.65 -21.16
N THR A 28 -16.09 9.78 -21.40
CA THR A 28 -17.54 10.01 -21.36
C THR A 28 -18.39 8.98 -20.59
N GLY A 29 -18.60 9.21 -19.29
CA GLY A 29 -19.66 8.50 -18.57
C GLY A 29 -19.63 8.69 -17.06
N THR A 30 -20.59 9.47 -16.57
CA THR A 30 -21.10 9.50 -15.18
C THR A 30 -20.51 10.59 -14.26
N SER A 31 -21.48 11.35 -13.74
CA SER A 31 -21.46 12.54 -12.89
C SER A 31 -20.55 12.54 -11.67
N VAL A 32 -19.94 13.71 -11.43
CA VAL A 32 -19.35 14.14 -10.16
C VAL A 32 -20.41 14.05 -9.05
N SER A 33 -20.21 13.13 -8.10
CA SER A 33 -20.82 13.22 -6.77
C SER A 33 -19.83 13.94 -5.87
N ALA A 34 -20.19 15.15 -5.46
CA ALA A 34 -19.51 15.83 -4.36
C ALA A 34 -19.84 15.08 -3.07
N ASN A 35 -18.93 14.23 -2.61
CA ASN A 35 -18.90 13.81 -1.22
C ASN A 35 -17.50 14.03 -0.65
N ALA A 36 -17.51 14.50 0.58
CA ALA A 36 -16.40 15.05 1.31
C ALA A 36 -15.31 14.00 1.63
N SER A 37 -14.07 14.47 1.63
CA SER A 37 -13.13 14.21 2.72
C SER A 37 -12.92 12.75 3.12
N GLU A 38 -12.40 11.93 2.21
CA GLU A 38 -11.63 10.74 2.61
C GLU A 38 -10.30 10.80 1.89
N ALA A 39 -9.24 10.72 2.69
CA ALA A 39 -7.88 10.62 2.21
C ALA A 39 -7.84 9.55 1.12
N ALA A 40 -7.26 9.87 -0.03
CA ALA A 40 -6.79 8.88 -0.97
C ALA A 40 -5.63 8.10 -0.32
N ALA A 41 -5.95 7.25 0.65
CA ALA A 41 -5.30 5.96 0.70
C ALA A 41 -5.70 5.31 -0.62
N ASP A 42 -4.72 5.13 -1.49
CA ASP A 42 -4.80 4.24 -2.63
C ASP A 42 -5.30 2.90 -2.07
N ALA A 43 -6.62 2.71 -2.07
CA ALA A 43 -7.26 1.49 -1.60
C ALA A 43 -6.92 0.48 -2.68
N VAL A 44 -5.75 -0.13 -2.55
CA VAL A 44 -5.36 -1.33 -3.28
C VAL A 44 -6.59 -2.23 -3.26
N GLU A 45 -7.16 -2.51 -4.44
CA GLU A 45 -8.43 -3.22 -4.51
C GLU A 45 -8.25 -4.53 -3.73
N SER A 46 -9.11 -4.82 -2.75
CA SER A 46 -8.93 -5.95 -1.84
C SER A 46 -8.79 -7.30 -2.56
N ASP A 47 -9.33 -7.39 -3.78
CA ASP A 47 -9.15 -8.51 -4.71
C ASP A 47 -7.69 -8.71 -5.18
N GLU A 48 -6.90 -7.65 -5.29
CA GLU A 48 -5.48 -7.71 -5.68
C GLU A 48 -4.55 -7.93 -4.48
N MET A 49 -5.03 -7.81 -3.23
CA MET A 49 -4.23 -7.97 -2.02
C MET A 49 -4.05 -9.44 -1.58
N GLY A 50 -4.91 -10.36 -2.05
CA GLY A 50 -4.87 -11.76 -1.61
C GLY A 50 -5.15 -11.93 -0.11
N VAL A 51 -4.67 -13.04 0.47
CA VAL A 51 -4.89 -13.35 1.90
C VAL A 51 -3.92 -12.61 2.83
N LEU A 52 -2.73 -12.28 2.34
CA LEU A 52 -1.71 -11.54 3.08
C LEU A 52 -1.00 -10.59 2.12
N TYR A 53 -1.07 -9.29 2.43
CA TYR A 53 -0.34 -8.26 1.74
C TYR A 53 0.49 -7.46 2.75
N ILE A 54 1.77 -7.29 2.47
CA ILE A 54 2.68 -6.53 3.32
C ILE A 54 3.35 -5.47 2.46
N ARG A 55 3.28 -4.22 2.91
CA ARG A 55 3.88 -3.06 2.23
C ARG A 55 4.86 -2.36 3.15
N VAL A 56 6.04 -2.00 2.64
CA VAL A 56 7.00 -1.19 3.40
C VAL A 56 6.73 0.30 3.18
N VAL A 57 6.39 0.98 4.27
CA VAL A 57 6.15 2.43 4.31
C VAL A 57 7.32 3.22 4.91
N GLY A 58 8.12 2.58 5.76
CA GLY A 58 9.38 3.11 6.30
C GLY A 58 10.57 2.95 5.35
N GLU A 59 11.80 3.11 5.87
CA GLU A 59 13.04 3.01 5.09
C GLU A 59 13.30 1.57 4.62
N SER A 60 13.38 0.63 5.56
CA SER A 60 13.41 -0.80 5.30
C SER A 60 12.86 -1.59 6.49
N SER A 61 12.46 -2.83 6.25
CA SER A 61 12.06 -3.77 7.30
C SER A 61 12.38 -5.20 6.88
N LYS A 62 12.90 -5.99 7.82
CA LYS A 62 13.08 -7.42 7.60
C LYS A 62 11.74 -8.12 7.70
N VAL A 63 11.34 -8.81 6.63
CA VAL A 63 10.09 -9.58 6.59
C VAL A 63 10.42 -11.06 6.39
N PHE A 64 9.91 -11.88 7.28
CA PHE A 64 10.06 -13.32 7.24
C PHE A 64 8.70 -13.98 7.15
N VAL A 65 8.48 -14.81 6.14
CA VAL A 65 7.23 -15.54 5.92
C VAL A 65 7.56 -17.00 5.69
N ARG A 66 6.86 -17.89 6.39
CA ARG A 66 7.01 -19.34 6.23
C ARG A 66 5.70 -20.07 6.39
N VAL A 67 5.64 -21.31 5.94
CA VAL A 67 4.58 -22.25 6.33
C VAL A 67 4.91 -22.80 7.72
N PRO A 68 3.98 -22.78 8.70
CA PRO A 68 4.21 -23.37 10.02
C PRO A 68 4.62 -24.85 9.90
N GLY A 69 5.83 -25.19 10.37
CA GLY A 69 6.38 -26.55 10.25
C GLY A 69 6.77 -26.98 8.82
N GLY A 70 6.76 -26.05 7.86
CA GLY A 70 7.10 -26.27 6.47
C GLY A 70 8.21 -25.33 5.97
N ASP A 71 8.11 -24.97 4.69
CA ASP A 71 9.13 -24.19 3.98
C ASP A 71 9.11 -22.69 4.31
N VAL A 72 10.28 -22.06 4.20
CA VAL A 72 10.42 -20.60 4.23
C VAL A 72 10.04 -20.05 2.86
N LEU A 73 9.05 -19.16 2.83
CA LEU A 73 8.57 -18.51 1.61
C LEU A 73 9.32 -17.19 1.35
N LEU A 74 9.73 -16.49 2.40
CA LEU A 74 10.44 -15.22 2.34
C LEU A 74 11.33 -15.04 3.57
N ASP A 75 12.58 -14.63 3.36
CA ASP A 75 13.51 -14.20 4.43
C ASP A 75 14.43 -13.12 3.85
N GLN A 76 13.92 -11.91 3.72
CA GLN A 76 14.70 -10.81 3.15
C GLN A 76 14.34 -9.47 3.78
N GLU A 77 15.25 -8.52 3.63
CA GLU A 77 14.98 -7.12 3.93
C GLU A 77 14.24 -6.47 2.76
N LEU A 78 13.09 -5.90 3.05
CA LEU A 78 12.28 -5.15 2.10
C LEU A 78 12.51 -3.66 2.30
N THR A 79 12.68 -2.91 1.21
CA THR A 79 12.90 -1.46 1.24
C THR A 79 11.62 -0.70 0.90
N GLN A 80 11.62 0.61 1.17
CA GLN A 80 10.50 1.50 0.88
C GLN A 80 9.91 1.29 -0.53
N GLY A 81 8.58 1.13 -0.61
CA GLY A 81 7.86 0.89 -1.86
C GLY A 81 7.84 -0.58 -2.30
N SER A 82 8.59 -1.46 -1.64
CA SER A 82 8.44 -2.91 -1.82
C SER A 82 7.12 -3.38 -1.24
N SER A 83 6.49 -4.33 -1.92
CA SER A 83 5.33 -5.04 -1.42
C SER A 83 5.43 -6.52 -1.72
N VAL A 84 4.85 -7.33 -0.86
CA VAL A 84 4.71 -8.77 -1.05
C VAL A 84 3.26 -9.16 -0.87
N ASN A 85 2.77 -9.98 -1.78
CA ASN A 85 1.41 -10.51 -1.79
C ASN A 85 1.50 -12.03 -1.72
N TYR A 86 0.65 -12.62 -0.89
CA TYR A 86 0.35 -14.04 -0.89
C TYR A 86 -1.14 -14.23 -1.23
N PRO A 87 -1.47 -14.87 -2.37
CA PRO A 87 -2.85 -15.03 -2.80
C PRO A 87 -3.60 -16.14 -2.06
N SER A 88 -2.88 -17.04 -1.37
CA SER A 88 -3.49 -18.13 -0.60
C SER A 88 -2.62 -18.54 0.59
N ASN A 89 -3.27 -18.99 1.65
CA ASN A 89 -2.70 -19.49 2.92
C ASN A 89 -3.11 -20.96 3.15
N ALA A 90 -3.31 -21.77 2.10
CA ALA A 90 -3.83 -23.14 2.22
C ALA A 90 -3.13 -24.05 3.27
N ASN A 91 -1.85 -23.78 3.59
CA ASN A 91 -1.09 -24.51 4.61
C ASN A 91 -0.82 -23.70 5.89
N GLY A 92 -1.50 -22.57 6.06
CA GLY A 92 -1.19 -21.54 7.04
C GLY A 92 0.04 -20.72 6.67
N LEU A 93 0.13 -19.52 7.23
CA LEU A 93 1.28 -18.62 7.07
C LEU A 93 1.73 -18.13 8.44
N GLU A 94 3.01 -18.30 8.76
CA GLU A 94 3.64 -17.63 9.89
C GLU A 94 4.45 -16.45 9.37
N VAL A 95 4.13 -15.26 9.87
CA VAL A 95 4.73 -14.00 9.46
C VAL A 95 5.46 -13.42 10.66
N THR A 96 6.72 -13.05 10.48
CA THR A 96 7.53 -12.33 11.45
C THR A 96 8.03 -11.03 10.84
N ILE A 97 7.80 -9.94 11.56
CA ILE A 97 8.13 -8.59 11.11
C ILE A 97 9.22 -8.03 12.01
N GLY A 98 10.35 -7.66 11.40
CA GLY A 98 11.48 -7.05 12.10
C GLY A 98 11.11 -5.70 12.69
N GLU A 99 10.67 -4.77 11.84
CA GLU A 99 10.29 -3.41 12.22
C GLU A 99 8.81 -3.14 11.88
N PRO A 100 7.89 -3.29 12.86
CA PRO A 100 6.45 -3.16 12.63
C PRO A 100 5.97 -1.72 12.33
N THR A 101 6.72 -0.72 12.76
CA THR A 101 6.44 0.70 12.46
C THR A 101 6.78 1.08 11.03
N ALA A 102 7.61 0.28 10.35
CA ALA A 102 8.06 0.52 8.98
C ALA A 102 7.22 -0.23 7.93
N VAL A 103 6.20 -0.98 8.33
CA VAL A 103 5.37 -1.77 7.42
C VAL A 103 3.88 -1.63 7.72
N GLU A 104 3.08 -1.75 6.68
CA GLU A 104 1.64 -1.94 6.76
C GLU A 104 1.31 -3.37 6.38
N VAL A 105 0.40 -4.00 7.12
CA VAL A 105 -0.01 -5.39 6.91
C VAL A 105 -1.50 -5.40 6.66
N TYR A 106 -1.90 -6.13 5.63
CA TYR A 106 -3.30 -6.36 5.29
C TYR A 106 -3.54 -7.86 5.25
N VAL A 107 -4.61 -8.31 5.91
CA VAL A 107 -5.00 -9.72 5.97
C VAL A 107 -6.41 -9.81 5.40
N ASN A 108 -6.59 -10.57 4.32
CA ASN A 108 -7.86 -10.65 3.59
C ASN A 108 -8.44 -9.27 3.19
N GLY A 109 -7.57 -8.33 2.85
CA GLY A 109 -7.94 -6.95 2.53
C GLY A 109 -8.16 -6.03 3.73
N ASP A 110 -8.25 -6.55 4.95
CA ASP A 110 -8.40 -5.75 6.16
C ASP A 110 -7.03 -5.29 6.69
N HIS A 111 -6.88 -3.99 6.93
CA HIS A 111 -5.67 -3.45 7.54
C HIS A 111 -5.50 -3.99 8.96
N ARG A 112 -4.40 -4.69 9.19
CA ARG A 112 -4.01 -5.20 10.49
C ARG A 112 -2.95 -4.30 11.09
N ASP A 113 -3.36 -3.52 12.09
CA ASP A 113 -2.45 -2.66 12.81
C ASP A 113 -1.41 -3.48 13.58
N VAL A 114 -0.16 -3.35 13.15
CA VAL A 114 1.02 -3.93 13.77
C VAL A 114 1.99 -2.86 14.27
N SER A 115 1.70 -1.57 14.07
CA SER A 115 2.65 -0.48 14.32
C SER A 115 2.98 -0.32 15.80
N ASP A 116 2.04 -0.66 16.69
CA ASP A 116 2.22 -0.64 18.15
C ASP A 116 2.90 -1.90 18.71
N ARG A 117 3.36 -2.82 17.85
CA ARG A 117 3.97 -4.09 18.27
C ARG A 117 5.48 -3.97 18.43
N ASP A 118 6.02 -4.82 19.30
CA ASP A 118 7.46 -4.93 19.50
C ASP A 118 8.19 -5.43 18.23
N PRO A 119 9.43 -5.00 18.00
CA PRO A 119 10.28 -5.54 16.95
C PRO A 119 10.40 -7.07 17.02
N GLY A 120 10.35 -7.73 15.86
CA GLY A 120 10.31 -9.19 15.79
C GLY A 120 8.94 -9.80 16.10
N HIS A 121 7.87 -9.01 16.10
CA HIS A 121 6.51 -9.52 16.27
C HIS A 121 6.18 -10.58 15.23
N SER A 122 5.64 -11.71 15.70
CA SER A 122 5.17 -12.78 14.85
C SER A 122 3.70 -13.08 15.06
N PHE A 123 3.02 -13.44 13.98
CA PHE A 123 1.65 -13.90 14.00
C PHE A 123 1.44 -15.02 12.98
N THR A 124 0.42 -15.84 13.23
CA THR A 124 0.06 -16.95 12.36
C THR A 124 -1.31 -16.72 11.76
N LEU A 125 -1.42 -16.91 10.45
CA LEU A 125 -2.66 -17.03 9.72
C LEU A 125 -3.01 -18.51 9.62
N GLN A 126 -4.18 -18.88 10.14
CA GLN A 126 -4.72 -20.23 9.94
C GLN A 126 -5.02 -20.47 8.46
N PRO A 127 -4.96 -21.72 7.99
CA PRO A 127 -5.38 -22.07 6.64
C PRO A 127 -6.87 -21.81 6.45
N ASP A 128 -7.24 -21.17 5.34
CA ASP A 128 -8.62 -21.11 4.90
C ASP A 128 -9.11 -22.54 4.57
N SER A 129 -10.21 -22.94 5.22
CA SER A 129 -10.79 -24.30 5.17
C SER A 129 -11.84 -24.45 4.08
#